data_AF-A0A7U9XN79-F1
#
_entry.id   AF-A0A7U9XN79-F1
#
_cell.length_a   1.000
_cell.length_b   1.000
_cell.length_c   1.000
_cell.angle_alpha   90.00
_cell.angle_beta   90.00
_cell.angle_gamma   90.00
#
_symmetry.space_group_name_H-M   'P 1'
#
loop_
_entity.id
_entity.type
_entity.pdbx_description
1 polymer ?
#
loop_
_entity_poly.entity_id
_entity_poly.type
_entity_poly.pdbx_seq_one_letter_code
_entity_poly.pdbx_strand_id
1 'polypeptide(L)'
;MLRTGEQQRSNGQYLYTYKGKDGKNKFVYSWRLEPTDRQPEGKRSGKSLRELETEIENSLNEETAYHGGDVTVLALVERYISIKTGVRHNTLAGYKTVVNILKKEEFGSRRIDLVKPSDAKLWLIKLQSEDKRSYSSIHSIRGLCALHSVWLLRMT
;
A
#
# COMPACT_ATOMS: atom_id res chain seq x y z
N MET A 1 -12.05 27.49 -7.65
CA MET A 1 -13.18 27.48 -6.69
C MET A 1 -12.77 26.62 -5.50
N LEU A 2 -13.08 27.03 -4.27
CA LEU A 2 -12.71 26.28 -3.06
C LEU A 2 -13.66 25.10 -2.86
N ARG A 3 -13.13 23.94 -2.46
CA ARG A 3 -13.94 22.75 -2.11
C ARG A 3 -14.22 22.68 -0.60
N THR A 4 -15.03 21.71 -0.21
CA THR A 4 -15.37 21.45 1.19
C THR A 4 -14.13 21.14 2.02
N GLY A 5 -13.95 21.88 3.12
CA GLY A 5 -12.77 21.75 4.00
C GLY A 5 -11.62 22.69 3.63
N GLU A 6 -11.74 23.44 2.52
CA GLU A 6 -10.78 24.47 2.12
C GLU A 6 -11.19 25.85 2.60
N GLN A 7 -10.21 26.64 3.00
CA GLN A 7 -10.37 28.04 3.39
C GLN A 7 -9.18 28.86 2.90
N GLN A 8 -9.44 30.12 2.53
CA GLN A 8 -8.38 31.08 2.23
C GLN A 8 -8.18 32.00 3.43
N ARG A 9 -6.94 32.11 3.91
CA ARG A 9 -6.57 32.98 5.02
C ARG A 9 -6.38 34.41 4.53
N SER A 10 -6.45 35.37 5.45
CA SER A 10 -6.26 36.81 5.16
C SER A 10 -4.90 37.15 4.54
N ASN A 11 -3.89 36.31 4.72
CA ASN A 11 -2.57 36.46 4.12
C ASN A 11 -2.46 35.90 2.69
N GLY A 12 -3.56 35.40 2.10
CA GLY A 12 -3.61 34.80 0.77
C GLY A 12 -3.23 33.32 0.70
N GLN A 13 -2.86 32.70 1.84
CA GLN A 13 -2.53 31.28 1.89
C GLN A 13 -3.81 30.43 1.97
N TYR A 14 -3.81 29.32 1.25
CA TYR A 14 -4.87 28.32 1.30
C TYR A 14 -4.61 27.31 2.42
N LEU A 15 -5.70 26.88 3.06
CA LEU A 15 -5.74 25.89 4.13
C LEU A 15 -6.71 24.78 3.74
N TYR A 16 -6.30 23.54 3.93
CA TYR A 16 -7.18 22.37 3.87
C TYR A 16 -7.23 21.70 5.24
N THR A 17 -8.45 21.48 5.75
CA THR A 17 -8.71 20.78 7.02
C THR A 17 -9.24 19.39 6.74
N TYR A 18 -8.59 18.38 7.31
CA TYR A 18 -9.01 16.98 7.19
C TYR A 18 -8.95 16.27 8.54
N LYS A 19 -9.68 15.17 8.66
CA LYS A 19 -9.54 14.29 9.83
C LYS A 19 -8.35 13.36 9.61
N GLY A 20 -7.37 13.45 10.50
CA GLY A 20 -6.25 12.55 10.56
C GLY A 20 -6.65 11.15 11.03
N LYS A 21 -5.72 10.22 10.86
CA LYS A 21 -5.83 8.80 11.26
C LYS A 21 -6.15 8.59 12.75
N ASP A 22 -5.74 9.54 13.57
CA ASP A 22 -5.98 9.61 15.01
C ASP A 22 -7.37 10.19 15.38
N GLY A 23 -8.23 10.44 14.39
CA GLY A 23 -9.53 11.08 14.56
C GLY A 23 -9.46 12.59 14.86
N LYS A 24 -8.24 13.14 14.96
CA LYS A 24 -8.01 14.57 15.21
C LYS A 24 -7.96 15.35 13.92
N ASN A 25 -8.38 16.61 13.98
CA ASN A 25 -8.30 17.50 12.83
C ASN A 25 -6.83 17.86 12.55
N LYS A 26 -6.43 17.74 11.29
CA LYS A 26 -5.13 18.14 10.77
C LYS A 26 -5.31 19.22 9.71
N PHE A 27 -4.27 20.03 9.57
CA PHE A 27 -4.29 21.24 8.76
C PHE A 27 -3.09 21.26 7.84
N VAL A 28 -3.33 21.50 6.55
CA VAL A 28 -2.26 21.62 5.54
C VAL A 28 -2.42 22.93 4.78
N TYR A 29 -1.28 23.53 4.47
CA TYR A 29 -1.22 24.90 3.95
C TYR A 29 -0.48 24.94 2.62
N SER A 30 -0.98 25.74 1.68
CA SER A 30 -0.27 26.03 0.43
C SER A 30 -0.51 27.46 -0.04
N TRP A 31 0.45 28.01 -0.78
CA TRP A 31 0.34 29.31 -1.45
C TRP A 31 -0.36 29.23 -2.79
N ARG A 32 -0.59 28.02 -3.31
CA ARG A 32 -1.22 27.76 -4.61
C ARG A 32 -2.41 26.84 -4.42
N LEU A 33 -3.52 27.13 -5.10
CA LEU A 33 -4.70 26.27 -5.02
C LEU A 33 -4.54 25.12 -6.02
N GLU A 34 -4.40 25.46 -7.30
CA GLU A 34 -4.16 24.52 -8.39
C GLU A 34 -2.67 24.42 -8.74
N PRO A 35 -2.21 23.28 -9.30
CA PRO A 35 -0.82 23.13 -9.74
C PRO A 35 -0.41 24.14 -10.81
N THR A 36 -1.38 24.60 -11.61
CA THR A 36 -1.21 25.56 -12.70
C THR A 36 -1.09 27.01 -12.23
N ASP A 37 -1.37 27.29 -10.95
CA ASP A 37 -1.34 28.65 -10.43
C ASP A 37 0.09 29.18 -10.33
N ARG A 38 0.24 30.49 -10.56
CA ARG A 38 1.52 31.18 -10.40
C ARG A 38 1.85 31.33 -8.91
N GLN A 39 3.11 31.08 -8.58
CA GLN A 39 3.63 31.27 -7.24
C GLN A 39 3.70 32.78 -6.91
N PRO A 40 3.19 33.23 -5.75
CA PRO A 40 3.33 34.62 -5.34
C PRO A 40 4.80 34.99 -5.08
N GLU A 41 5.20 36.20 -5.49
CA GLU A 41 6.57 36.70 -5.37
C GLU A 41 7.05 36.70 -3.92
N GLY A 42 8.29 36.24 -3.71
CA GLY A 42 8.92 36.17 -2.39
C GLY A 42 8.41 35.05 -1.46
N LYS A 43 7.50 34.17 -1.92
CA LYS A 43 7.02 33.01 -1.13
C LYS A 43 7.70 31.72 -1.57
N ARG A 44 7.99 30.84 -0.61
CA ARG A 44 8.63 29.53 -0.86
C ARG A 44 7.81 28.70 -1.84
N SER A 45 8.47 28.23 -2.91
CA SER A 45 7.87 27.28 -3.85
C SER A 45 7.52 25.98 -3.13
N GLY A 46 6.34 25.46 -3.43
CA GLY A 46 5.82 24.25 -2.82
C GLY A 46 4.66 23.67 -3.62
N LYS A 47 4.23 22.47 -3.25
CA LYS A 47 3.08 21.80 -3.87
C LYS A 47 1.81 22.63 -3.70
N SER A 48 0.94 22.57 -4.70
CA SER A 48 -0.40 23.14 -4.62
C SER A 48 -1.26 22.42 -3.57
N LEU A 49 -2.33 23.06 -3.13
CA LEU A 49 -3.27 22.45 -2.18
C LEU A 49 -3.86 21.15 -2.74
N ARG A 50 -4.13 21.10 -4.06
CA ARG A 50 -4.64 19.92 -4.78
C ARG A 50 -3.69 18.73 -4.74
N GLU A 51 -2.40 18.98 -4.96
CA GLU A 51 -1.38 17.93 -4.87
C GLU A 51 -1.27 17.40 -3.43
N LEU A 52 -1.36 18.29 -2.43
CA LEU A 52 -1.32 17.91 -1.02
C LEU A 52 -2.56 17.11 -0.60
N GLU A 53 -3.76 17.53 -1.03
CA GLU A 53 -5.00 16.76 -0.83
C GLU A 53 -4.88 15.35 -1.40
N THR A 54 -4.39 15.22 -2.63
CA THR A 54 -4.21 13.91 -3.29
C THR A 54 -3.22 13.04 -2.52
N GLU A 55 -2.12 13.61 -2.01
CA GLU A 55 -1.15 12.86 -1.18
C GLU A 55 -1.75 12.42 0.15
N ILE A 56 -2.56 13.25 0.79
CA ILE A 56 -3.25 12.93 2.03
C ILE A 56 -4.27 11.81 1.78
N GLU A 57 -5.07 11.93 0.72
CA GLU A 57 -6.06 10.92 0.33
C GLU A 57 -5.39 9.58 0.03
N ASN A 58 -4.29 9.58 -0.75
CA ASN A 58 -3.51 8.38 -1.01
C ASN A 58 -2.93 7.80 0.29
N SER A 59 -2.37 8.61 1.17
CA SER A 59 -1.82 8.14 2.45
C SER A 59 -2.89 7.58 3.40
N LEU A 60 -4.11 8.12 3.37
CA LEU A 60 -5.24 7.62 4.13
C LEU A 60 -5.82 6.34 3.52
N ASN A 61 -5.93 6.26 2.19
CA ASN A 61 -6.44 5.09 1.47
C ASN A 61 -5.47 3.92 1.46
N GLU A 62 -4.17 4.16 1.29
CA GLU A 62 -3.15 3.11 1.34
C GLU A 62 -3.17 2.38 2.67
N GLU A 63 -3.23 3.11 3.79
CA GLU A 63 -3.31 2.50 5.12
C GLU A 63 -4.68 1.92 5.43
N THR A 64 -5.77 2.53 4.95
CA THR A 64 -7.11 1.92 5.08
C THR A 64 -7.20 0.61 4.30
N ALA A 65 -6.45 0.43 3.20
CA ALA A 65 -6.33 -0.86 2.55
C ALA A 65 -5.55 -1.90 3.38
N TYR A 66 -4.77 -1.50 4.39
CA TYR A 66 -4.11 -2.41 5.33
C TYR A 66 -4.86 -2.57 6.66
N HIS A 67 -5.65 -1.57 7.08
CA HIS A 67 -6.46 -1.57 8.31
C HIS A 67 -7.95 -1.91 8.08
N GLY A 68 -8.40 -1.95 6.83
CA GLY A 68 -9.77 -2.24 6.40
C GLY A 68 -10.06 -3.74 6.38
N GLY A 69 -10.06 -4.35 7.56
CA GLY A 69 -10.83 -5.55 7.87
C GLY A 69 -10.38 -6.85 7.24
N ASP A 70 -10.49 -7.03 5.92
CA ASP A 70 -10.59 -8.37 5.32
C ASP A 70 -9.63 -8.58 4.14
N VAL A 71 -8.46 -7.94 4.15
CA VAL A 71 -7.43 -8.26 3.16
C VAL A 71 -6.80 -9.60 3.49
N THR A 72 -7.03 -10.57 2.61
CA THR A 72 -6.44 -11.90 2.69
C THR A 72 -5.03 -11.92 2.10
N VAL A 73 -4.23 -12.93 2.46
CA VAL A 73 -2.89 -13.15 1.89
C VAL A 73 -2.96 -13.25 0.36
N LEU A 74 -3.99 -13.89 -0.19
CA LEU A 74 -4.20 -13.99 -1.63
C LEU A 74 -4.42 -12.62 -2.28
N ALA A 75 -5.32 -11.81 -1.73
CA ALA A 75 -5.62 -10.47 -2.25
C ALA A 75 -4.37 -9.57 -2.23
N LEU A 76 -3.55 -9.68 -1.19
CA LEU A 76 -2.28 -8.95 -1.08
C LEU A 76 -1.29 -9.34 -2.20
N VAL A 77 -1.16 -10.64 -2.48
CA VAL A 77 -0.26 -11.15 -3.53
C VAL A 77 -0.76 -10.79 -4.93
N GLU A 78 -2.06 -10.88 -5.19
CA GLU A 78 -2.65 -10.46 -6.47
C GLU A 78 -2.44 -8.96 -6.71
N ARG A 79 -2.59 -8.12 -5.68
CA ARG A 79 -2.26 -6.68 -5.74
C ARG A 79 -0.77 -6.44 -6.00
N TYR A 80 0.13 -7.21 -5.39
CA TYR A 80 1.56 -7.08 -5.65
C TYR A 80 1.89 -7.38 -7.14
N ILE A 81 1.28 -8.42 -7.70
CA ILE A 81 1.49 -8.80 -9.09
C ILE A 81 0.96 -7.73 -10.05
N SER A 82 -0.19 -7.11 -9.77
CA SER A 82 -0.76 -6.07 -10.64
C SER A 82 0.11 -4.80 -10.71
N ILE A 83 0.85 -4.49 -9.64
CA ILE A 83 1.79 -3.36 -9.60
C ILE A 83 3.07 -3.67 -10.40
N LYS A 84 3.46 -4.95 -10.54
CA LYS A 84 4.67 -5.34 -11.27
C LYS A 84 4.44 -5.35 -12.79
N THR A 85 4.80 -4.25 -13.46
CA THR A 85 4.82 -4.15 -14.92
C THR A 85 6.14 -4.63 -15.52
N GLY A 86 6.12 -5.30 -16.68
CA GLY A 86 7.33 -5.65 -17.45
C GLY A 86 8.08 -6.92 -17.00
N VAL A 87 7.38 -7.86 -16.35
CA VAL A 87 7.99 -9.11 -15.86
C VAL A 87 8.25 -10.12 -17.00
N ARG A 88 9.39 -10.81 -16.95
CA ARG A 88 9.72 -11.89 -17.92
C ARG A 88 8.73 -13.05 -17.83
N HIS A 89 8.52 -13.76 -18.95
CA HIS A 89 7.59 -14.90 -19.04
C HIS A 89 7.77 -15.95 -17.94
N ASN A 90 9.01 -16.32 -17.59
CA ASN A 90 9.28 -17.28 -16.53
C ASN A 90 8.81 -16.79 -15.15
N THR A 91 8.94 -15.49 -14.87
CA THR A 91 8.51 -14.89 -13.61
C THR A 91 6.98 -14.83 -13.54
N LEU A 92 6.31 -14.53 -14.66
CA LEU A 92 4.84 -14.58 -14.74
C LEU A 92 4.31 -15.99 -14.50
N ALA A 93 4.96 -17.02 -15.04
CA ALA A 93 4.59 -18.41 -14.77
C ALA A 93 4.77 -18.78 -13.29
N GLY A 94 5.87 -18.31 -12.67
CA GLY A 94 6.10 -18.42 -11.23
C GLY A 94 4.99 -17.78 -10.42
N TYR A 95 4.62 -16.54 -10.73
CA TYR A 95 3.53 -15.82 -10.05
C TYR A 95 2.18 -16.52 -10.17
N LYS A 96 1.83 -16.99 -11.36
CA LYS A 96 0.60 -17.81 -11.56
C LYS A 96 0.60 -19.06 -10.70
N THR A 97 1.76 -19.71 -10.56
CA THR A 97 1.91 -20.90 -9.73
C THR A 97 1.65 -20.57 -8.26
N VAL A 98 2.22 -19.47 -7.77
CA VAL A 98 2.02 -19.01 -6.38
C VAL A 98 0.56 -18.67 -6.11
N VAL A 99 -0.10 -17.93 -7.00
CA VAL A 99 -1.52 -17.60 -6.87
C VAL A 99 -2.38 -18.86 -6.84
N ASN A 100 -2.09 -19.85 -7.69
CA ASN A 100 -2.82 -21.11 -7.71
C ASN A 100 -2.62 -21.94 -6.43
N ILE A 101 -1.43 -21.89 -5.83
CA ILE A 101 -1.17 -22.54 -4.53
C ILE A 101 -1.96 -21.84 -3.43
N LEU A 102 -1.93 -20.50 -3.37
CA LEU A 102 -2.67 -19.72 -2.39
C LEU A 102 -4.19 -19.88 -2.51
N LYS A 103 -4.71 -20.16 -3.72
CA LYS A 103 -6.13 -20.48 -3.92
C LYS A 103 -6.54 -21.85 -3.40
N LYS A 104 -5.60 -22.79 -3.30
CA LYS A 104 -5.85 -24.16 -2.82
C LYS A 104 -5.61 -24.31 -1.33
N GLU A 105 -4.64 -23.56 -0.79
CA GLU A 105 -4.29 -23.61 0.63
C GLU A 105 -5.13 -22.63 1.45
N GLU A 106 -5.54 -23.07 2.64
CA GLU A 106 -6.26 -22.22 3.62
C GLU A 106 -5.48 -20.93 3.94
N PHE A 107 -4.14 -21.00 3.91
CA PHE A 107 -3.25 -19.87 4.17
C PHE A 107 -3.55 -18.65 3.28
N GLY A 108 -3.96 -18.85 2.02
CA GLY A 108 -4.30 -17.74 1.12
C GLY A 108 -5.56 -16.99 1.52
N SER A 109 -6.49 -17.66 2.21
CA SER A 109 -7.74 -17.07 2.70
C SER A 109 -7.58 -16.37 4.06
N ARG A 110 -6.46 -16.58 4.76
CA ARG A 110 -6.22 -15.95 6.06
C ARG A 110 -6.03 -14.45 5.91
N ARG A 111 -6.58 -13.70 6.87
CA ARG A 111 -6.39 -12.26 6.95
C ARG A 111 -4.96 -11.93 7.37
N ILE A 112 -4.38 -10.93 6.72
CA ILE A 112 -2.96 -10.56 6.91
C ILE A 112 -2.63 -10.13 8.35
N ASP A 113 -3.61 -9.61 9.08
CA ASP A 113 -3.46 -9.13 10.45
C ASP A 113 -3.35 -10.27 11.48
N LEU A 114 -3.92 -11.43 11.18
CA LEU A 114 -3.91 -12.62 12.02
C LEU A 114 -2.71 -13.53 11.76
N VAL A 115 -2.09 -13.45 10.59
CA VAL A 115 -0.95 -14.30 10.25
C VAL A 115 0.28 -13.79 11.02
N LYS A 116 0.96 -14.69 11.74
CA LYS A 116 2.25 -14.39 12.36
C LYS A 116 3.41 -14.82 11.47
N PRO A 117 4.61 -14.26 11.67
CA PRO A 117 5.81 -14.71 10.94
C PRO A 117 6.14 -16.19 11.16
N SER A 118 5.78 -16.74 12.33
CA SER A 118 5.88 -18.18 12.61
C SER A 118 4.98 -19.01 11.71
N ASP A 119 3.75 -18.54 11.46
CA ASP A 119 2.75 -19.26 10.68
C ASP A 119 3.16 -19.29 9.21
N ALA A 120 3.74 -18.20 8.71
CA ALA A 120 4.33 -18.14 7.37
C ALA A 120 5.50 -19.11 7.21
N LYS A 121 6.36 -19.27 8.23
CA LYS A 121 7.44 -20.26 8.23
C LYS A 121 6.93 -21.69 8.23
N LEU A 122 5.94 -21.99 9.07
CA LEU A 122 5.31 -23.31 9.13
C LEU A 122 4.64 -23.66 7.80
N TRP A 123 3.95 -22.70 7.19
CA TRP A 123 3.37 -22.88 5.87
C TRP A 123 4.43 -23.18 4.79
N LEU A 124 5.56 -22.48 4.81
CA LEU A 124 6.66 -22.74 3.88
C LEU A 124 7.27 -24.13 4.07
N ILE A 125 7.44 -24.57 5.33
CA ILE A 125 7.92 -25.91 5.67
C ILE A 125 6.93 -26.96 5.16
N LYS A 126 5.63 -26.77 5.41
CA LYS A 126 4.55 -27.64 4.93
C LYS A 126 4.60 -27.83 3.41
N LEU A 127 4.75 -26.74 2.66
CA LEU A 127 4.87 -26.78 1.20
C LEU A 127 6.10 -27.57 0.72
N GLN A 128 7.18 -27.58 1.50
CA GLN A 128 8.40 -28.31 1.19
C GLN A 128 8.30 -29.80 1.58
N SER A 129 7.71 -30.12 2.73
CA SER A 129 7.64 -31.47 3.27
C SER A 129 6.49 -32.31 2.71
N GLU A 130 5.29 -31.74 2.65
CA GLU A 130 4.06 -32.47 2.28
C GLU A 130 3.82 -32.42 0.77
N ASP A 131 3.93 -31.23 0.19
CA ASP A 131 3.62 -30.97 -1.21
C ASP A 131 4.80 -31.24 -2.17
N LYS A 132 5.99 -31.54 -1.62
CA LYS A 132 7.25 -31.77 -2.36
C LYS A 132 7.48 -30.77 -3.50
N ARG A 133 7.14 -29.49 -3.30
CA ARG A 133 7.27 -28.48 -4.36
C ARG A 133 8.74 -28.25 -4.72
N SER A 134 8.97 -27.95 -5.99
CA SER A 134 10.31 -27.62 -6.48
C SER A 134 10.87 -26.39 -5.78
N TYR A 135 12.19 -26.39 -5.55
CA TYR A 135 12.92 -25.28 -4.95
C TYR A 135 12.67 -23.94 -5.65
N SER A 136 12.50 -23.95 -6.98
CA SER A 136 12.17 -22.78 -7.80
C SER A 136 10.82 -22.14 -7.43
N SER A 137 9.83 -22.95 -7.08
CA SER A 137 8.51 -22.48 -6.66
C SER A 137 8.59 -21.86 -5.27
N ILE A 138 9.29 -22.51 -4.33
CA ILE A 138 9.52 -22.02 -2.97
C ILE A 138 10.30 -20.71 -2.99
N HIS A 139 11.32 -20.60 -3.84
CA HIS A 139 12.10 -19.38 -4.00
C HIS A 139 11.25 -18.20 -4.50
N SER A 140 10.34 -18.45 -5.45
CA SER A 140 9.42 -17.44 -5.98
C SER A 140 8.40 -17.00 -4.92
N ILE A 141 7.88 -17.93 -4.13
CA ILE A 141 6.97 -17.66 -2.99
C ILE A 141 7.70 -16.81 -1.94
N ARG A 142 8.92 -17.21 -1.56
CA ARG A 142 9.73 -16.48 -0.58
C ARG A 142 10.02 -15.06 -1.05
N GLY A 143 10.32 -14.87 -2.34
CA GLY A 143 10.49 -13.56 -2.94
C GLY A 143 9.24 -12.69 -2.80
N LEU A 144 8.07 -13.22 -3.17
CA LEU A 144 6.79 -12.50 -3.09
C LEU A 144 6.39 -12.15 -1.64
N CYS A 145 6.57 -13.09 -0.71
CA CYS A 145 6.26 -12.87 0.70
C CYS A 145 7.25 -11.91 1.39
N ALA A 146 8.51 -11.87 0.95
CA ALA A 146 9.53 -10.98 1.52
C ALA A 146 9.55 -9.57 0.92
N LEU A 147 9.12 -9.40 -0.34
CA LEU A 147 9.14 -8.11 -1.05
C LEU A 147 8.03 -7.14 -0.61
N HIS A 148 7.06 -7.59 0.18
CA HIS A 148 6.10 -6.71 0.79
C HIS A 148 6.63 -6.29 2.17
N SER A 149 7.32 -5.14 2.20
CA SER A 149 7.93 -4.49 3.37
C SER A 149 7.00 -4.34 4.58
N VAL A 150 5.69 -4.51 4.42
CA VAL A 150 4.68 -4.54 5.51
C VAL A 150 4.85 -5.75 6.43
N TRP A 151 5.44 -6.85 5.99
CA TRP A 151 5.81 -7.96 6.89
C TRP A 151 7.09 -7.68 7.69
N LEU A 152 7.99 -6.85 7.16
CA LEU A 152 9.25 -6.46 7.79
C LEU A 152 9.10 -5.27 8.74
N LEU A 153 8.11 -4.39 8.53
CA LEU A 153 7.84 -3.22 9.39
C LEU A 153 7.23 -3.57 10.76
N ARG A 154 6.94 -4.86 11.02
CA ARG A 154 6.62 -5.39 12.36
C ARG A 154 7.76 -6.21 13.00
N MET A 155 8.95 -6.19 12.40
CA MET A 155 10.15 -6.92 12.85
C MET A 155 11.32 -6.00 13.27
N THR A 156 11.03 -4.77 13.68
CA THR A 156 11.96 -3.91 14.43
C THR A 156 11.26 -3.32 15.63
#